data_AF-A0A183HIZ1-F1
#
_entry.id   AF-A0A183HIZ1-F1
#
_cell.length_a   1.000
_cell.length_b   1.000
_cell.length_c   1.000
_cell.angle_alpha   90.00
_cell.angle_beta   90.00
_cell.angle_gamma   90.00
#
_symmetry.space_group_name_H-M   'P 1'
#
loop_
_entity.id
_entity.type
_entity.pdbx_description
1 polymer ?
#
loop_
_entity_poly.entity_id
_entity_poly.type
_entity_poly.pdbx_seq_one_letter_code
_entity_poly.pdbx_strand_id
1 'polypeptide(L)'
;MEQQYTSLLPREQWSSSVDFIMSCIGYAIGLGNVWRFPYLCYQNGGGAFLVPYVISLVFCGAPLFILETTWGQLLSVGGLGMFKICPIFKGVGIAATVMAFWLNIYYIVVLSWAMCYLLESLRLDSNVPWRSCDHIWNTPHCRSEYEPLTCETNKTIANYFNVQVQ
;
A
#
# COMPACT_ATOMS: atom_id res chain seq x y z
N MET A 1 -16.55 -9.78 48.42
CA MET A 1 -16.31 -9.13 47.11
C MET A 1 -15.32 -9.97 46.29
N GLU A 2 -15.55 -11.28 46.17
CA GLU A 2 -14.58 -12.23 45.58
C GLU A 2 -15.11 -12.98 44.34
N GLN A 3 -16.14 -12.47 43.65
CA GLN A 3 -16.82 -13.22 42.59
C GLN A 3 -16.92 -12.53 41.22
N GLN A 4 -16.11 -11.52 40.90
CA GLN A 4 -16.23 -10.80 39.61
C GLN A 4 -15.01 -10.85 38.66
N TYR A 5 -14.04 -11.75 38.84
CA TYR A 5 -12.89 -11.85 37.92
C TYR A 5 -12.83 -13.13 37.05
N THR A 6 -13.76 -14.06 37.19
CA THR A 6 -13.65 -15.36 36.50
C THR A 6 -14.62 -15.50 35.33
N SER A 7 -14.31 -14.83 34.23
CA SER A 7 -14.44 -15.34 32.84
C SER A 7 -14.24 -14.18 31.86
N LEU A 8 -12.98 -13.76 31.67
CA LEU A 8 -12.65 -13.14 30.38
C LEU A 8 -13.05 -14.16 29.31
N LEU A 9 -13.94 -13.77 28.40
CA LEU A 9 -14.37 -14.66 27.30
C LEU A 9 -13.12 -15.28 26.66
N PRO A 10 -13.12 -16.60 26.40
CA PRO A 10 -12.01 -17.25 25.74
C PRO A 10 -11.74 -16.54 24.40
N ARG A 11 -10.46 -16.36 24.06
CA ARG A 11 -10.06 -15.68 22.83
C ARG A 11 -10.66 -16.40 21.62
N GLU A 12 -11.34 -15.64 20.77
CA GLU A 12 -11.85 -16.12 19.49
C GLU A 12 -10.73 -16.69 18.62
N GLN A 13 -10.99 -17.83 18.00
CA GLN A 13 -10.06 -18.54 17.13
C GLN A 13 -10.51 -18.42 15.68
N TRP A 14 -9.55 -18.55 14.76
CA TRP A 14 -9.86 -18.59 13.34
C TRP A 14 -10.70 -19.83 13.01
N SER A 15 -11.72 -19.66 12.16
CA SER A 15 -12.57 -20.78 11.72
C SER A 15 -11.80 -21.76 10.84
N SER A 16 -10.88 -21.26 10.00
CA SER A 16 -9.99 -22.06 9.16
C SER A 16 -8.58 -21.49 9.08
N SER A 17 -7.59 -22.36 8.86
CA SER A 17 -6.21 -21.96 8.56
C SER A 17 -6.11 -21.16 7.25
N VAL A 18 -7.04 -21.39 6.32
CA VAL A 18 -7.11 -20.64 5.06
C VAL A 18 -7.47 -19.18 5.30
N ASP A 19 -8.41 -18.90 6.21
CA ASP A 19 -8.82 -17.53 6.56
C ASP A 19 -7.65 -16.74 7.16
N PHE A 20 -6.85 -17.41 7.99
CA PHE A 20 -5.63 -16.84 8.56
C PHE A 20 -4.60 -16.50 7.47
N ILE A 21 -4.29 -17.45 6.58
CA ILE A 21 -3.32 -17.24 5.49
C ILE A 21 -3.80 -16.13 4.55
N MET A 22 -5.08 -16.12 4.18
CA MET A 22 -5.64 -15.10 3.31
C MET A 22 -5.59 -13.71 3.95
N SER A 23 -5.82 -13.61 5.27
CA SER A 23 -5.65 -12.37 6.02
C SER A 23 -4.20 -11.88 6.00
N CYS A 24 -3.23 -12.79 6.17
CA CYS A 24 -1.81 -12.45 6.08
C CYS A 24 -1.39 -11.98 4.67
N ILE A 25 -1.89 -12.65 3.63
CA ILE A 25 -1.62 -12.24 2.23
C ILE A 25 -2.24 -10.88 1.94
N GLY A 26 -3.48 -10.65 2.36
CA GLY A 26 -4.15 -9.36 2.21
C GLY A 26 -3.43 -8.22 2.93
N TYR A 27 -2.83 -8.49 4.09
CA TYR A 27 -1.99 -7.53 4.80
C TYR A 27 -0.64 -7.29 4.09
N ALA A 28 -0.04 -8.33 3.50
CA ALA A 28 1.26 -8.24 2.82
C ALA A 28 1.20 -7.56 1.44
N ILE A 29 0.06 -7.67 0.73
CA ILE A 29 -0.12 -7.08 -0.59
C ILE A 29 -0.71 -5.66 -0.46
N GLY A 30 0.10 -4.64 -0.74
CA GLY A 30 -0.33 -3.24 -0.74
C GLY A 30 0.00 -2.48 -2.03
N LEU A 31 -0.43 -1.22 -2.11
CA LEU A 31 -0.17 -0.32 -3.25
C LEU A 31 1.32 -0.19 -3.58
N GLY A 32 2.19 -0.30 -2.57
CA GLY A 32 3.63 -0.29 -2.75
C GLY A 32 4.15 -1.40 -3.67
N ASN A 33 3.51 -2.58 -3.68
CA ASN A 33 3.91 -3.67 -4.57
C ASN A 33 3.59 -3.35 -6.05
N VAL A 34 2.59 -2.50 -6.30
CA VAL A 34 2.14 -2.15 -7.65
C VAL A 34 3.01 -1.08 -8.29
N TRP A 35 3.31 0.02 -7.58
CA TRP A 35 4.09 1.13 -8.18
C TRP A 35 5.53 1.23 -7.65
N ARG A 36 5.79 0.90 -6.38
CA ARG A 36 7.07 1.22 -5.75
C ARG A 36 8.11 0.17 -6.07
N PHE A 37 7.72 -1.10 -6.05
CA PHE A 37 8.59 -2.19 -6.44
C PHE A 37 9.07 -2.06 -7.90
N PRO A 38 8.20 -1.84 -8.91
CA PRO A 38 8.67 -1.63 -10.28
C PRO A 38 9.54 -0.38 -10.44
N TYR A 39 9.18 0.72 -9.77
CA TYR A 39 9.97 1.94 -9.78
C TYR A 39 11.40 1.74 -9.24
N LEU A 40 11.53 1.06 -8.10
CA LEU A 40 12.83 0.73 -7.50
C LEU A 40 13.63 -0.23 -8.38
N CYS A 41 13.00 -1.24 -8.96
CA CYS A 41 13.67 -2.13 -9.92
C CYS A 41 14.21 -1.33 -11.11
N TYR A 42 13.40 -0.45 -11.70
CA TYR A 42 13.82 0.36 -12.84
C TYR A 42 15.01 1.27 -12.51
N GLN A 43 14.99 1.94 -11.35
CA GLN A 43 16.07 2.85 -10.96
C GLN A 43 17.38 2.13 -10.59
N ASN A 44 17.32 0.90 -10.07
CA ASN A 44 18.47 0.16 -9.52
C ASN A 44 18.99 -0.94 -10.47
N GLY A 45 18.93 -0.73 -11.78
CA GLY A 45 19.50 -1.67 -12.76
C GLY A 45 18.56 -2.81 -13.17
N GLY A 46 17.25 -2.59 -13.10
CA GLY A 46 16.22 -3.50 -13.58
C GLY A 46 16.25 -4.85 -12.86
N GLY A 47 16.46 -5.92 -13.63
CA GLY A 47 16.50 -7.29 -13.10
C GLY A 47 17.65 -7.56 -12.14
N ALA A 48 18.74 -6.79 -12.18
CA ALA A 48 19.86 -6.98 -11.26
C ALA A 48 19.47 -6.69 -9.79
N PHE A 49 18.51 -5.78 -9.57
CA PHE A 49 17.99 -5.46 -8.24
C PHE A 49 17.29 -6.64 -7.56
N LEU A 50 16.83 -7.64 -8.33
CA LEU A 50 16.15 -8.82 -7.78
C LEU A 50 17.07 -9.67 -6.91
N VAL A 51 18.37 -9.71 -7.21
CA VAL A 51 19.35 -10.51 -6.45
C VAL A 51 19.45 -10.03 -4.99
N PRO A 52 19.82 -8.76 -4.70
CA PRO A 52 19.83 -8.26 -3.33
C PRO A 52 18.43 -8.24 -2.69
N TYR A 53 17.37 -8.03 -3.48
CA TYR A 53 15.99 -8.08 -2.98
C TYR A 53 15.64 -9.46 -2.42
N VAL A 54 15.86 -10.54 -3.18
CA VAL A 54 15.56 -11.91 -2.72
C VAL A 54 16.43 -12.30 -1.52
N ILE A 55 17.72 -11.92 -1.52
CA ILE A 55 18.61 -12.17 -0.38
C ILE A 55 18.05 -11.47 0.87
N SER A 56 17.71 -10.19 0.79
CA SER A 56 17.12 -9.46 1.94
C SER A 56 15.78 -10.04 2.39
N LEU A 57 14.97 -10.56 1.45
CA LEU A 57 13.69 -11.19 1.75
C LEU A 57 13.89 -12.50 2.50
N VAL A 58 14.83 -13.35 2.08
CA VAL A 58 15.08 -14.65 2.72
C VAL A 58 15.77 -14.50 4.07
N PHE A 59 16.73 -13.59 4.21
CA PHE A 59 17.52 -13.45 5.44
C PHE A 59 16.93 -12.46 6.46
N CYS A 60 16.17 -11.45 6.02
CA CYS A 60 15.57 -10.47 6.93
C CYS A 60 14.05 -10.54 6.90
N GLY A 61 13.42 -10.50 5.72
CA GLY A 61 11.97 -10.44 5.60
C GLY A 61 11.25 -11.66 6.19
N ALA A 62 11.58 -12.86 5.72
CA ALA A 62 10.94 -14.10 6.14
C ALA A 62 11.18 -14.40 7.64
N PRO A 63 12.40 -14.27 8.19
CA PRO A 63 12.61 -14.49 9.63
C PRO A 63 11.85 -13.50 10.51
N LEU A 64 11.77 -12.22 10.13
CA LEU A 64 11.00 -11.22 10.89
C LEU A 64 9.50 -11.50 10.84
N PHE A 65 8.97 -11.89 9.68
CA PHE A 65 7.55 -12.25 9.53
C PHE A 65 7.18 -13.49 10.36
N ILE A 66 8.02 -14.53 10.32
CA ILE A 66 7.82 -15.75 11.12
C ILE A 66 7.95 -15.43 12.62
N LEU A 67 8.92 -14.61 13.02
CA LEU A 67 9.08 -14.19 14.40
C LEU A 67 7.82 -13.49 14.92
N GLU A 68 7.33 -12.48 14.22
CA GLU A 68 6.14 -11.71 14.64
C GLU A 68 4.90 -12.62 14.73
N THR A 69 4.68 -13.46 13.72
CA THR A 69 3.50 -14.34 13.68
C THR A 69 3.54 -15.43 14.74
N THR A 70 4.68 -16.11 14.93
CA THR A 70 4.85 -17.14 15.96
C THR A 70 4.77 -16.55 17.36
N TRP A 71 5.35 -15.37 17.58
CA TRP A 71 5.28 -14.65 18.85
C TRP A 71 3.85 -14.22 19.20
N GLY A 72 3.10 -13.73 18.22
CA GLY A 72 1.68 -13.41 18.36
C GLY A 72 0.81 -14.64 18.65
N GLN A 73 1.11 -15.79 18.02
CA GLN A 73 0.41 -17.06 18.29
C GLN A 73 0.73 -17.60 19.69
N LEU A 74 2.00 -17.57 20.10
CA LEU A 74 2.46 -18.05 21.41
C LEU A 74 1.82 -17.27 22.56
N LEU A 75 1.82 -15.94 22.46
CA LEU A 75 1.29 -15.10 23.54
C LEU A 75 -0.23 -15.01 23.52
N SER A 76 -0.86 -15.16 22.34
CA SER A 76 -2.31 -15.05 22.19
C SER A 76 -2.91 -13.79 22.82
N VAL A 77 -2.13 -12.70 22.84
CA VAL A 77 -2.47 -11.39 23.38
C VAL A 77 -2.22 -10.35 22.29
N GLY A 78 -3.03 -9.28 22.24
CA GLY A 78 -2.85 -8.20 21.26
C GLY A 78 -1.49 -7.47 21.38
N GLY A 79 -1.10 -6.74 20.34
CA GLY A 79 0.25 -6.12 20.24
C GLY A 79 0.64 -5.19 21.40
N LEU A 80 -0.31 -4.55 22.06
CA LEU A 80 -0.07 -3.73 23.27
C LEU A 80 0.27 -4.57 24.52
N GLY A 81 -0.27 -5.79 24.61
CA GLY A 81 -0.04 -6.71 25.73
C GLY A 81 1.10 -7.71 25.49
N MET A 82 1.66 -7.74 24.27
CA MET A 82 2.72 -8.65 23.85
C MET A 82 4.01 -8.48 24.66
N PHE A 83 4.34 -7.25 25.05
CA PHE A 83 5.55 -6.93 25.82
C PHE A 83 5.36 -7.01 27.34
N LYS A 84 4.32 -7.69 27.84
CA LYS A 84 4.17 -7.94 29.29
C LYS A 84 5.29 -8.82 29.85
N ILE A 85 5.96 -9.62 29.01
CA ILE A 85 7.12 -10.45 29.40
C ILE A 85 8.33 -9.59 29.76
N CYS A 86 8.55 -8.49 29.04
CA CYS A 86 9.68 -7.59 29.26
C CYS A 86 9.19 -6.13 29.31
N PRO A 87 8.97 -5.57 30.51
CA PRO A 87 8.32 -4.27 30.67
C PRO A 87 9.11 -3.10 30.07
N ILE A 88 10.43 -3.27 29.86
CA ILE A 88 11.27 -2.25 29.21
C ILE A 88 10.87 -2.03 27.74
N PHE A 89 10.36 -3.08 27.07
CA PHE A 89 9.92 -3.02 25.68
C PHE A 89 8.44 -2.68 25.53
N LYS A 90 7.73 -2.34 26.61
CA LYS A 90 6.33 -1.93 26.56
C LYS A 90 6.10 -0.73 25.62
N GLY A 91 7.08 0.16 25.50
CA GLY A 91 7.05 1.29 24.58
C GLY A 91 6.98 0.87 23.10
N VAL A 92 7.54 -0.28 22.73
CA VAL A 92 7.55 -0.79 21.35
C VAL A 92 6.12 -1.09 20.86
N GLY A 93 5.29 -1.72 21.69
CA GLY A 93 3.89 -2.01 21.34
C GLY A 93 3.04 -0.75 21.18
N ILE A 94 3.29 0.27 22.01
CA ILE A 94 2.63 1.58 21.90
C ILE A 94 3.07 2.29 20.61
N ALA A 95 4.38 2.32 20.34
CA ALA A 95 4.93 2.90 19.13
C ALA A 95 4.37 2.24 17.86
N ALA A 96 4.28 0.90 17.83
CA ALA A 96 3.69 0.16 16.72
C ALA A 96 2.21 0.54 16.49
N THR A 97 1.45 0.74 17.56
CA THR A 97 0.04 1.14 17.50
C THR A 97 -0.13 2.57 16.97
N VAL A 98 0.72 3.51 17.42
CA VAL A 98 0.72 4.89 16.93
C VAL A 98 1.11 4.94 15.44
N MET A 99 2.13 4.17 15.03
CA MET A 99 2.50 4.06 13.62
C MET A 99 1.36 3.50 12.77
N ALA A 100 0.69 2.44 13.25
CA ALA A 100 -0.46 1.86 12.56
C ALA A 100 -1.62 2.87 12.44
N PHE A 101 -1.86 3.70 13.46
CA PHE A 101 -2.88 4.75 13.41
C PHE A 101 -2.56 5.80 12.33
N TRP A 102 -1.32 6.30 12.28
CA TRP A 102 -0.91 7.26 11.24
C TRP A 102 -0.96 6.66 9.84
N LEU A 103 -0.57 5.38 9.72
CA LEU A 103 -0.69 4.63 8.46
C LEU A 103 -2.13 4.62 7.97
N ASN A 104 -3.08 4.27 8.83
CA ASN A 104 -4.49 4.22 8.46
C ASN A 104 -5.02 5.58 7.96
N ILE A 105 -4.66 6.70 8.61
CA ILE A 105 -5.15 8.04 8.23
C ILE A 105 -4.81 8.37 6.77
N TYR A 106 -3.59 8.12 6.31
CA TYR A 106 -3.24 8.44 4.93
C TYR A 106 -3.74 7.39 3.94
N TYR A 107 -3.75 6.11 4.33
CA TYR A 107 -4.17 5.03 3.44
C TYR A 107 -5.65 5.13 3.05
N ILE A 108 -6.53 5.52 3.98
CA ILE A 108 -7.95 5.71 3.67
C ILE A 108 -8.20 6.83 2.65
N VAL A 109 -7.36 7.87 2.62
CA VAL A 109 -7.47 8.97 1.65
C VAL A 109 -7.12 8.48 0.25
N VAL A 110 -6.02 7.73 0.12
CA VAL A 110 -5.61 7.15 -1.17
C VAL A 110 -6.66 6.15 -1.67
N LEU A 111 -7.19 5.32 -0.78
CA LEU A 111 -8.28 4.40 -1.11
C LEU A 111 -9.54 5.14 -1.57
N SER A 112 -9.88 6.25 -0.91
CA SER A 112 -10.99 7.11 -1.31
C SER A 112 -10.81 7.65 -2.72
N TRP A 113 -9.62 8.15 -3.07
CA TRP A 113 -9.33 8.57 -4.45
C TRP A 113 -9.48 7.42 -5.44
N ALA A 114 -8.92 6.25 -5.14
CA ALA A 114 -9.05 5.08 -6.01
C ALA A 114 -10.52 4.68 -6.23
N MET A 115 -11.36 4.75 -5.20
CA MET A 115 -12.79 4.49 -5.31
C MET A 115 -13.50 5.57 -6.15
N CYS A 116 -13.17 6.85 -5.97
CA CYS A 116 -13.71 7.91 -6.84
C CYS A 116 -13.35 7.66 -8.31
N TYR A 117 -12.07 7.40 -8.62
CA TYR A 117 -11.64 7.10 -9.99
C TYR A 117 -12.29 5.82 -10.55
N LEU A 118 -12.49 4.79 -9.71
CA LEU A 118 -13.19 3.58 -10.11
C LEU A 118 -14.65 3.88 -10.48
N LEU A 119 -15.36 4.63 -9.64
CA LEU A 119 -16.76 4.98 -9.90
C LEU A 119 -16.90 5.85 -11.16
N GLU A 120 -16.02 6.82 -11.37
CA GLU A 120 -15.99 7.62 -12.61
C GLU A 120 -15.66 6.76 -13.84
N SER A 121 -14.81 5.73 -13.69
CA SER A 121 -14.49 4.79 -14.79
C SER A 121 -15.63 3.82 -15.09
N LEU A 122 -16.48 3.52 -14.11
CA LEU A 122 -17.65 2.64 -14.27
C LEU A 122 -18.88 3.39 -14.81
N ARG A 123 -18.86 4.73 -14.85
CA ARG A 123 -19.91 5.48 -15.53
C ARG A 123 -19.94 5.05 -16.99
N LEU A 124 -21.14 4.67 -17.47
CA LEU A 124 -21.39 4.17 -18.82
C LEU A 124 -21.26 5.25 -19.92
N ASP A 125 -20.79 6.44 -19.56
CA ASP A 125 -20.44 7.48 -20.52
C ASP A 125 -19.20 7.03 -21.31
N SER A 126 -19.25 7.18 -22.63
CA SER A 126 -18.18 6.74 -23.55
C SER A 126 -16.82 7.44 -23.30
N ASN A 127 -16.82 8.53 -22.52
CA ASN A 127 -15.65 9.35 -22.25
C ASN A 127 -15.40 9.50 -20.75
N VAL A 128 -14.24 9.01 -20.29
CA VAL A 128 -13.74 9.26 -18.94
C VAL A 128 -13.30 10.72 -18.78
N PRO A 129 -13.49 11.36 -17.61
CA PRO A 129 -13.21 12.78 -17.41
C PRO A 129 -11.76 13.21 -17.66
N TRP A 130 -10.79 12.30 -17.52
CA TRP A 130 -9.37 12.57 -17.76
C TRP A 130 -8.95 12.38 -19.23
N ARG A 131 -9.88 12.09 -20.15
CA ARG A 131 -9.57 11.91 -21.57
C ARG A 131 -9.46 13.24 -22.34
N SER A 132 -10.29 14.22 -22.01
CA SER A 132 -10.41 15.49 -22.74
C SER A 132 -10.06 16.70 -21.89
N CYS A 133 -9.65 17.77 -22.58
CA CYS A 133 -9.29 19.04 -21.96
C CYS A 133 -10.47 20.02 -21.83
N ASP A 134 -11.70 19.60 -22.13
CA ASP A 134 -12.90 20.46 -22.13
C ASP A 134 -13.63 20.51 -20.77
N HIS A 135 -12.88 20.70 -19.69
CA HIS A 135 -13.44 20.73 -18.33
C HIS A 135 -13.10 22.03 -17.60
N ILE A 136 -13.97 22.42 -16.66
CA ILE A 136 -13.82 23.66 -15.87
C ILE A 136 -12.57 23.69 -14.98
N TRP A 137 -12.00 22.54 -14.64
CA TRP A 137 -10.77 22.45 -13.85
C TRP A 137 -9.50 22.48 -14.70
N ASN A 138 -9.62 22.52 -16.03
CA ASN A 138 -8.48 22.51 -16.93
C ASN A 138 -7.89 23.90 -17.12
N THR A 139 -6.57 23.93 -17.31
CA THR A 139 -5.82 25.15 -17.59
C THR A 139 -5.61 25.32 -19.10
N PRO A 140 -5.24 26.53 -19.60
CA PRO A 140 -4.89 26.75 -21.01
C PRO A 140 -3.71 25.91 -21.53
N HIS A 141 -3.02 25.20 -20.63
CA HIS A 141 -1.89 24.32 -20.95
C HIS A 141 -2.29 22.83 -20.97
N CYS A 142 -3.55 22.48 -20.71
CA CYS A 142 -4.05 21.10 -20.83
C CYS A 142 -3.96 20.64 -22.28
N ARG A 143 -3.48 19.41 -22.50
CA ARG A 143 -3.32 18.80 -23.82
C ARG A 143 -3.79 17.35 -23.78
N SER A 144 -4.68 16.96 -24.70
CA SER A 144 -5.08 15.57 -24.88
C SER A 144 -4.17 14.88 -25.90
N GLU A 145 -3.79 13.62 -25.65
CA GLU A 145 -3.07 12.79 -26.64
C GLU A 145 -3.93 12.43 -27.87
N TYR A 146 -5.25 12.60 -27.77
CA TYR A 146 -6.20 12.26 -28.82
C TYR A 146 -6.51 13.45 -29.74
N GLU A 147 -6.04 14.66 -29.41
CA GLU A 147 -6.23 15.84 -30.24
C GLU A 147 -5.12 15.92 -31.32
N PRO A 148 -5.47 16.23 -32.57
CA PRO A 148 -4.49 16.37 -33.64
C PRO A 148 -3.56 17.56 -33.36
N LEU A 149 -2.25 17.34 -33.45
CA LEU A 149 -1.27 18.43 -33.40
C LEU A 149 -1.51 19.38 -34.58
N THR A 150 -1.85 20.63 -34.30
CA THR A 150 -1.85 21.68 -35.32
C THR A 150 -0.39 22.04 -35.67
N CYS A 151 -0.07 22.00 -36.96
CA CYS A 151 1.28 22.31 -37.49
C CYS A 151 1.70 23.78 -37.33
N GLU A 152 0.92 24.61 -36.64
CA GLU A 152 1.25 26.01 -36.36
C GLU A 152 2.30 26.16 -35.26
N THR A 153 2.61 25.08 -34.53
CA THR A 153 3.60 25.13 -33.46
C THR A 153 5.00 24.95 -34.05
N ASN A 154 5.86 25.97 -34.01
CA ASN A 154 7.30 25.90 -34.37
C ASN A 154 8.14 24.95 -33.47
N LYS A 155 7.50 24.05 -32.71
CA LYS A 155 8.14 23.10 -31.80
C LYS A 155 8.22 21.74 -32.48
N THR A 156 9.40 21.13 -32.47
CA THR A 156 9.60 19.75 -32.90
C THR A 156 8.79 18.79 -32.00
N ILE A 157 8.37 17.64 -32.53
CA ILE A 157 7.60 16.62 -31.80
C ILE A 157 8.29 16.22 -30.49
N ALA A 158 9.62 16.10 -30.48
CA ALA A 158 10.40 15.80 -29.26
C ALA A 158 10.30 16.90 -28.19
N ASN A 159 10.41 18.18 -28.59
CA ASN A 159 10.20 19.32 -27.69
C ASN A 159 8.73 19.48 -27.28
N TYR A 160 7.80 18.97 -28.10
CA TYR A 160 6.37 19.05 -27.83
C TYR A 160 5.92 18.06 -26.75
N PHE A 161 6.45 16.83 -26.77
CA PHE A 161 6.18 15.79 -25.76
C PHE A 161 7.19 15.78 -24.60
N ASN A 162 8.16 16.70 -24.61
CA ASN A 162 9.22 16.79 -23.60
C ASN A 162 9.96 15.46 -23.37
N VAL A 163 10.00 14.61 -24.40
CA VAL A 163 10.66 13.30 -24.37
C VAL A 163 12.15 13.55 -24.53
N GLN A 164 12.91 13.29 -23.46
CA GLN A 164 14.36 13.23 -23.54
C GLN A 164 14.73 11.86 -24.13
N VAL A 165 15.17 11.85 -25.40
CA VAL A 165 15.79 10.65 -25.99
C VAL A 165 17.18 10.53 -25.36
N GLN A 166 17.36 9.54 -24.48
CA GLN A 166 18.68 9.13 -23.98
C GLN A 166 19.43 8.33 -25.04
#